data_AF-A0AAV9NKG9-F1
#
_entry.id   AF-A0AAV9NKG9-F1
#
_cell.length_a   1.000
_cell.length_b   1.000
_cell.length_c   1.000
_cell.angle_alpha   90.00
_cell.angle_beta   90.00
_cell.angle_gamma   90.00
#
_symmetry.space_group_name_H-M   'P 1'
#
loop_
_entity.id
_entity.type
_entity.pdbx_description
1 polymer ?
#
loop_
_entity_poly.entity_id
_entity_poly.type
_entity_poly.pdbx_seq_one_letter_code
_entity_poly.pdbx_strand_id
1 'polypeptide(L)'
;MRLLSRPSNISRPFDRLAIESVLYQVFLVVTGAWSDPFELDYHFDTEFWLQAERLLAKSNLYPHRSISFNSPVIGVPLALFRIIISLKQLYQNPWDHDEEAIHQLRSEVEEWEGVVLSEGETDHHLEDEDVRVSPGIYRDAAYLYVLVSSLLMDQISIGDWTPGVPQVAPRDSWQLKKAIQILRGRQDDPDWSKCFIGNWPIYSLGFFLDDPEGIELVRKDMQQRWDVVRFSQIMRFRKDLEATWAARGTVTSASIWAESLTLIQAKDQATDWIDALG
;
A
#
# COMPACT_ATOMS: atom_id res chain seq x y z
N MET A 1 6.64 -19.80 -16.20
CA MET A 1 6.78 -20.23 -14.79
C MET A 1 6.17 -21.64 -14.64
N ARG A 2 6.95 -22.70 -14.39
CA ARG A 2 6.48 -24.12 -14.45
C ARG A 2 5.34 -24.47 -13.47
N LEU A 3 5.14 -23.67 -12.42
CA LEU A 3 4.10 -23.86 -11.40
C LEU A 3 2.69 -23.48 -11.91
N LEU A 4 2.58 -22.48 -12.78
CA LEU A 4 1.30 -22.04 -13.36
C LEU A 4 0.87 -22.90 -14.56
N SER A 5 1.81 -23.62 -15.16
CA SER A 5 1.56 -24.51 -16.30
C SER A 5 0.95 -25.87 -15.91
N ARG A 6 0.71 -26.13 -14.61
CA ARG A 6 0.08 -27.36 -14.12
C ARG A 6 -1.38 -27.10 -13.73
N PRO A 7 -2.35 -27.82 -14.31
CA PRO A 7 -3.78 -27.54 -14.11
C PRO A 7 -4.35 -28.06 -12.79
N SER A 8 -3.53 -28.33 -11.77
CA SER A 8 -3.95 -29.00 -10.55
C SER A 8 -3.42 -28.25 -9.33
N ASN A 9 -4.37 -27.77 -8.50
CA ASN A 9 -4.25 -27.09 -7.21
C ASN A 9 -2.85 -27.07 -6.55
N ILE A 10 -2.51 -25.94 -5.94
CA ILE A 10 -1.31 -25.85 -5.11
C ILE A 10 -1.51 -26.79 -3.91
N SER A 11 -0.75 -27.89 -3.91
CA SER A 11 -0.83 -28.94 -2.88
C SER A 11 0.21 -28.78 -1.77
N ARG A 12 1.17 -27.85 -1.95
CA ARG A 12 2.28 -27.64 -1.01
C ARG A 12 2.30 -26.19 -0.51
N PRO A 13 2.42 -25.95 0.81
CA PRO A 13 2.56 -24.61 1.36
C PRO A 13 3.70 -23.79 0.76
N PHE A 14 4.82 -24.44 0.44
CA PHE A 14 5.97 -23.76 -0.18
C PHE A 14 5.67 -23.21 -1.58
N ASP A 15 4.95 -23.96 -2.41
CA ASP A 15 4.59 -23.52 -3.76
C ASP A 15 3.66 -22.30 -3.70
N ARG A 16 2.77 -22.25 -2.69
CA ARG A 16 1.93 -21.09 -2.41
C ARG A 16 2.78 -19.90 -2.01
N LEU A 17 3.64 -20.06 -1.01
CA LEU A 17 4.55 -19.00 -0.55
C LEU A 17 5.40 -18.43 -1.70
N ALA A 18 5.90 -19.28 -2.59
CA ALA A 18 6.69 -18.86 -3.75
C ALA A 18 5.87 -18.00 -4.72
N ILE A 19 4.64 -18.41 -5.04
CA ILE A 19 3.74 -17.65 -5.92
C ILE A 19 3.37 -16.32 -5.26
N GLU A 20 2.95 -16.34 -4.00
CA GLU A 20 2.59 -15.12 -3.26
C GLU A 20 3.77 -14.14 -3.14
N SER A 21 4.98 -14.67 -2.92
CA SER A 21 6.20 -13.84 -2.88
C SER A 21 6.48 -13.19 -4.22
N VAL A 22 6.32 -13.91 -5.33
CA VAL A 22 6.49 -13.33 -6.67
C VAL A 22 5.45 -12.25 -6.93
N LEU A 23 4.17 -12.51 -6.61
CA LEU A 23 3.10 -11.53 -6.77
C LEU A 23 3.32 -10.27 -5.92
N TYR A 24 3.73 -10.44 -4.66
CA TYR A 24 4.03 -9.32 -3.78
C TYR A 24 5.24 -8.51 -4.28
N GLN A 25 6.28 -9.16 -4.78
CA GLN A 25 7.42 -8.47 -5.37
C GLN A 25 7.04 -7.72 -6.65
N VAL A 26 6.21 -8.32 -7.52
CA VAL A 26 5.67 -7.63 -8.69
C VAL A 26 4.88 -6.40 -8.24
N PHE A 27 3.99 -6.55 -7.26
CA PHE A 27 3.24 -5.43 -6.71
C PHE A 27 4.17 -4.32 -6.22
N LEU A 28 5.21 -4.62 -5.44
CA LEU A 28 6.14 -3.61 -4.93
C LEU A 28 6.94 -2.91 -6.03
N VAL A 29 7.35 -3.63 -7.07
CA VAL A 29 8.11 -3.07 -8.20
C VAL A 29 7.21 -2.15 -9.04
N VAL A 30 6.01 -2.62 -9.38
CA VAL A 30 5.07 -1.87 -10.22
C VAL A 30 4.51 -0.67 -9.47
N THR A 31 4.23 -0.81 -8.17
CA THR A 31 3.66 0.29 -7.40
C THR A 31 4.68 1.33 -6.98
N GLY A 32 5.97 0.97 -6.87
CA GLY A 32 7.10 1.89 -6.73
C GLY A 32 6.88 3.04 -5.72
N ALA A 33 7.58 4.15 -5.92
CA ALA A 33 7.12 5.43 -5.39
C ALA A 33 6.11 6.08 -6.36
N TRP A 34 5.31 7.01 -5.87
CA TRP A 34 4.41 7.84 -6.67
C TRP A 34 5.18 8.93 -7.43
N SER A 35 6.27 9.43 -6.86
CA SER A 35 7.19 10.33 -7.56
C SER A 35 7.96 9.68 -8.70
N ASP A 36 8.12 8.35 -8.67
CA ASP A 36 8.86 7.65 -9.70
C ASP A 36 8.01 7.64 -10.98
N PRO A 37 8.60 8.03 -12.13
CA PRO A 37 7.91 7.90 -13.41
C PRO A 37 7.56 6.43 -13.64
N PHE A 38 6.33 6.16 -14.08
CA PHE A 38 5.96 4.80 -14.46
C PHE A 38 6.85 4.36 -15.63
N GLU A 39 7.65 3.31 -15.44
CA GLU A 39 8.38 2.70 -16.55
C GLU A 39 7.37 2.01 -17.47
N LEU A 40 7.02 2.70 -18.56
CA LEU A 40 6.02 2.27 -19.57
C LEU A 40 6.35 0.92 -20.24
N ASP A 41 7.57 0.42 -20.07
CA ASP A 41 8.00 -0.88 -20.60
C ASP A 41 7.50 -2.07 -19.77
N TYR A 42 6.93 -1.83 -18.57
CA TYR A 42 6.30 -2.88 -17.77
C TYR A 42 4.85 -3.12 -18.21
N HIS A 43 4.64 -4.11 -19.08
CA HIS A 43 3.30 -4.56 -19.44
C HIS A 43 2.73 -5.41 -18.29
N PHE A 44 1.72 -4.89 -17.59
CA PHE A 44 0.99 -5.64 -16.59
C PHE A 44 0.22 -6.78 -17.26
N ASP A 45 0.64 -8.02 -17.02
CA ASP A 45 0.01 -9.21 -17.56
C ASP A 45 -1.26 -9.54 -16.74
N THR A 46 -2.37 -8.88 -17.07
CA THR A 46 -3.66 -9.09 -16.40
C THR A 46 -4.09 -10.57 -16.40
N GLU A 47 -3.80 -11.31 -17.47
CA GLU A 47 -4.16 -12.72 -17.57
C GLU A 47 -3.36 -13.58 -16.59
N PHE A 48 -2.05 -13.31 -16.44
CA PHE A 48 -1.24 -13.94 -15.39
C PHE A 48 -1.81 -13.68 -13.99
N TRP A 49 -2.22 -12.44 -13.69
CA TRP A 49 -2.78 -12.08 -12.39
C TRP A 49 -4.11 -12.80 -12.12
N LEU A 50 -5.02 -12.84 -13.11
CA LEU A 50 -6.28 -13.57 -12.99
C LEU A 50 -6.08 -15.08 -12.82
N GLN A 51 -5.10 -15.67 -13.51
CA GLN A 51 -4.75 -17.07 -13.33
C GLN A 51 -4.20 -17.35 -11.93
N ALA A 52 -3.31 -16.48 -11.43
CA ALA A 52 -2.75 -16.61 -10.10
C ALA A 52 -3.82 -16.44 -9.01
N GLU A 53 -4.75 -15.50 -9.19
CA GLU A 53 -5.90 -15.30 -8.31
C GLU A 53 -6.79 -16.54 -8.23
N ARG A 54 -7.21 -17.08 -9.39
CA ARG A 54 -8.01 -18.31 -9.46
C ARG A 54 -7.29 -19.49 -8.84
N LEU A 55 -5.98 -19.59 -9.00
CA LEU A 55 -5.17 -20.67 -8.44
C LEU A 55 -5.09 -20.57 -6.91
N LEU A 56 -4.83 -19.37 -6.37
CA LEU A 56 -4.72 -19.14 -4.93
C LEU A 56 -6.08 -19.28 -4.22
N ALA A 57 -7.18 -18.86 -4.86
CA ALA A 57 -8.54 -19.03 -4.34
C ALA A 57 -8.95 -20.50 -4.20
N LYS A 58 -8.47 -21.37 -5.10
CA LYS A 58 -8.73 -22.83 -5.06
C LYS A 58 -7.80 -23.58 -4.09
N SER A 59 -6.78 -22.92 -3.56
CA SER A 59 -5.69 -23.54 -2.81
C SER A 59 -5.62 -23.06 -1.36
N ASN A 60 -6.76 -23.05 -0.67
CA ASN A 60 -6.82 -22.77 0.76
C ASN A 60 -6.26 -23.95 1.53
N LEU A 61 -5.08 -23.75 2.14
CA LEU A 61 -4.38 -24.78 2.91
C LEU A 61 -5.05 -25.04 4.27
N TYR A 62 -5.74 -24.02 4.80
CA TYR A 62 -6.43 -24.04 6.06
C TYR A 62 -7.88 -23.56 5.88
N PRO A 63 -8.81 -24.47 5.51
CA PRO A 63 -10.22 -24.14 5.39
C PRO A 63 -10.77 -23.50 6.68
N HIS A 64 -11.73 -22.58 6.54
CA HIS A 64 -12.38 -21.85 7.65
C HIS A 64 -11.49 -20.86 8.42
N ARG A 65 -10.23 -20.66 8.02
CA ARG A 65 -9.37 -19.60 8.56
C ARG A 65 -9.44 -18.35 7.69
N SER A 66 -9.11 -17.20 8.29
CA SER A 66 -9.00 -15.92 7.60
C SER A 66 -8.04 -15.95 6.39
N ILE A 67 -8.21 -14.97 5.48
CA ILE A 67 -7.35 -14.82 4.30
C ILE A 67 -5.90 -14.58 4.71
N SER A 68 -5.66 -13.77 5.74
CA SER A 68 -4.31 -13.50 6.25
C SER A 68 -3.60 -14.74 6.76
N PHE A 69 -4.35 -15.70 7.30
CA PHE A 69 -3.81 -16.99 7.73
C PHE A 69 -3.49 -17.91 6.55
N ASN A 70 -4.34 -17.92 5.52
CA ASN A 70 -4.12 -18.72 4.31
C ASN A 70 -3.08 -18.10 3.37
N SER A 71 -2.89 -16.78 3.44
CA SER A 71 -2.02 -16.00 2.57
C SER A 71 -1.04 -15.16 3.37
N PRO A 72 -0.02 -15.78 3.99
CA PRO A 72 0.86 -15.07 4.92
C PRO A 72 1.76 -14.02 4.25
N VAL A 73 1.94 -14.06 2.93
CA VAL A 73 2.79 -13.09 2.21
C VAL A 73 1.98 -11.93 1.63
N ILE A 74 0.76 -12.16 1.15
CA ILE A 74 -0.10 -11.08 0.61
C ILE A 74 -1.01 -10.52 1.71
N GLY A 75 -1.63 -11.42 2.48
CA GLY A 75 -2.46 -11.16 3.65
C GLY A 75 -3.76 -10.38 3.42
N VAL A 76 -4.04 -9.98 2.18
CA VAL A 76 -5.26 -9.32 1.72
C VAL A 76 -5.76 -9.99 0.44
N PRO A 77 -7.02 -9.76 0.01
CA PRO A 77 -7.50 -10.26 -1.27
C PRO A 77 -6.61 -9.81 -2.44
N LEU A 78 -6.16 -10.75 -3.29
CA LEU A 78 -5.28 -10.44 -4.43
C LEU A 78 -5.92 -9.45 -5.42
N ALA A 79 -7.25 -9.46 -5.53
CA ALA A 79 -8.01 -8.47 -6.29
C ALA A 79 -7.61 -7.03 -5.97
N LEU A 80 -7.33 -6.69 -4.70
CA LEU A 80 -6.94 -5.35 -4.30
C LEU A 80 -5.59 -4.94 -4.90
N PHE A 81 -4.63 -5.86 -5.00
CA PHE A 81 -3.35 -5.57 -5.65
C PHE A 81 -3.54 -5.34 -7.14
N ARG A 82 -4.36 -6.16 -7.81
CA ARG A 82 -4.70 -5.96 -9.23
C ARG A 82 -5.35 -4.60 -9.44
N ILE A 83 -6.37 -4.25 -8.65
CA ILE A 83 -7.07 -2.97 -8.72
C ILE A 83 -6.10 -1.80 -8.58
N ILE A 84 -5.20 -1.84 -7.58
CA ILE A 84 -4.20 -0.77 -7.37
C ILE A 84 -3.24 -0.65 -8.54
N ILE A 85 -2.74 -1.77 -9.07
CA ILE A 85 -1.82 -1.72 -10.21
C ILE A 85 -2.52 -1.11 -11.42
N SER A 86 -3.75 -1.54 -11.72
CA SER A 86 -4.56 -0.97 -12.80
C SER A 86 -4.84 0.52 -12.58
N LEU A 87 -5.19 0.91 -11.36
CA LEU A 87 -5.42 2.31 -10.98
C LEU A 87 -4.15 3.16 -11.14
N LYS A 88 -2.99 2.68 -10.69
CA LYS A 88 -1.73 3.42 -10.81
C LYS A 88 -1.34 3.59 -12.27
N GLN A 89 -1.48 2.56 -13.10
CA GLN A 89 -1.26 2.62 -14.53
C GLN A 89 -2.16 3.67 -15.20
N LEU A 90 -3.46 3.62 -14.90
CA LEU A 90 -4.44 4.58 -15.38
C LEU A 90 -4.13 6.01 -14.95
N TYR A 91 -3.76 6.18 -13.68
CA TYR A 91 -3.43 7.49 -13.12
C TYR A 91 -2.18 8.09 -13.75
N GLN A 92 -1.16 7.28 -14.03
CA GLN A 92 0.12 7.75 -14.60
C GLN A 92 0.12 7.84 -16.13
N ASN A 93 -0.85 7.23 -16.84
CA ASN A 93 -0.97 7.30 -18.30
C ASN A 93 -2.40 7.60 -18.78
N PRO A 94 -2.92 8.83 -18.59
CA PRO A 94 -4.33 9.16 -18.87
C PRO A 94 -4.75 9.06 -20.34
N TRP A 95 -3.82 8.88 -21.29
CA TRP A 95 -4.08 9.02 -22.73
C TRP A 95 -4.37 7.70 -23.46
N ASP A 96 -4.23 6.55 -22.81
CA ASP A 96 -4.23 5.23 -23.48
C ASP A 96 -5.31 4.26 -22.97
N HIS A 97 -6.43 4.79 -22.46
CA HIS A 97 -7.41 3.97 -21.74
C HIS A 97 -8.82 3.97 -22.33
N ASP A 98 -9.37 2.75 -22.36
CA ASP A 98 -10.73 2.43 -22.76
C ASP A 98 -11.73 2.81 -21.67
N GLU A 99 -12.79 3.51 -22.04
CA GLU A 99 -13.88 3.92 -21.15
C GLU A 99 -14.56 2.70 -20.50
N GLU A 100 -14.66 1.59 -21.23
CA GLU A 100 -15.20 0.32 -20.69
C GLU A 100 -14.32 -0.22 -19.56
N ALA A 101 -13.00 -0.17 -19.72
CA ALA A 101 -12.05 -0.62 -18.69
C ALA A 101 -12.12 0.25 -17.43
N ILE A 102 -12.30 1.57 -17.59
CA ILE A 102 -12.48 2.50 -16.45
C ILE A 102 -13.80 2.19 -15.73
N HIS A 103 -14.89 1.97 -16.47
CA HIS A 103 -16.19 1.63 -15.89
C HIS A 103 -16.15 0.31 -15.13
N GLN A 104 -15.48 -0.72 -15.69
CA GLN A 104 -15.28 -2.00 -15.01
C GLN A 104 -14.49 -1.82 -13.72
N LEU A 105 -13.37 -1.10 -13.77
CA LEU A 105 -12.53 -0.86 -12.59
C LEU A 105 -13.27 -0.08 -11.50
N ARG A 106 -14.11 0.90 -11.89
CA ARG A 106 -14.98 1.63 -10.95
C ARG A 106 -15.95 0.68 -10.26
N SER A 107 -16.62 -0.18 -11.03
CA SER A 107 -17.60 -1.14 -10.49
C SER A 107 -16.95 -2.08 -9.47
N GLU A 108 -15.72 -2.53 -9.72
CA GLU A 108 -14.96 -3.35 -8.77
C GLU A 108 -14.61 -2.58 -7.49
N VAL A 109 -14.21 -1.31 -7.61
CA VAL A 109 -13.93 -0.46 -6.44
C VAL A 109 -15.19 -0.24 -5.60
N GLU A 110 -16.32 0.05 -6.23
CA GLU A 110 -17.63 0.23 -5.56
C GLU A 110 -18.07 -1.03 -4.79
N GLU A 111 -17.82 -2.23 -5.34
CA GLU A 111 -18.09 -3.49 -4.64
C GLU A 111 -17.29 -3.58 -3.33
N TRP A 112 -16.00 -3.22 -3.36
CA TRP A 112 -15.14 -3.21 -2.19
C TRP A 112 -15.51 -2.12 -1.18
N GLU A 113 -15.94 -0.94 -1.65
CA GLU A 113 -16.48 0.11 -0.77
C GLU A 113 -17.69 -0.41 0.02
N GLY A 114 -18.57 -1.17 -0.64
CA GLY A 114 -19.70 -1.82 0.01
C GLY A 114 -19.28 -2.70 1.20
N VAL A 115 -18.17 -3.42 1.09
CA VAL A 115 -17.61 -4.23 2.19
C VAL A 115 -17.17 -3.35 3.37
N VAL A 116 -16.46 -2.24 3.09
CA VAL A 116 -15.98 -1.31 4.14
C VAL A 116 -17.14 -0.63 4.87
N LEU A 117 -18.22 -0.31 4.14
CA LEU A 117 -19.40 0.38 4.69
C LEU A 117 -20.31 -0.58 5.48
N SER A 118 -20.47 -1.83 5.03
CA SER A 118 -21.39 -2.80 5.63
C SER A 118 -20.92 -3.35 6.99
N GLU A 119 -19.61 -3.42 7.23
CA GLU A 119 -19.08 -3.93 8.50
C GLU A 119 -19.20 -2.96 9.68
N GLY A 120 -19.70 -1.73 9.47
CA GLY A 120 -20.16 -0.86 10.56
C GLY A 120 -21.35 -1.45 11.35
N GLU A 121 -22.02 -2.50 10.83
CA GLU A 121 -23.24 -3.08 11.40
C GLU A 121 -23.06 -4.47 12.04
N THR A 122 -21.89 -5.13 11.88
CA THR A 122 -21.76 -6.59 12.16
C THR A 122 -20.56 -6.97 13.07
N ASP A 123 -20.23 -6.15 14.07
CA ASP A 123 -19.05 -6.37 14.94
C ASP A 123 -19.25 -7.44 16.05
N HIS A 124 -20.19 -8.39 15.89
CA HIS A 124 -20.63 -9.27 16.99
C HIS A 124 -20.32 -10.78 16.92
N HIS A 125 -19.66 -11.35 15.90
CA HIS A 125 -19.64 -12.83 15.78
C HIS A 125 -18.37 -13.53 15.28
N LEU A 126 -17.16 -13.05 15.62
CA LEU A 126 -15.93 -13.83 15.39
C LEU A 126 -15.07 -13.93 16.66
N GLU A 127 -15.58 -14.61 17.68
CA GLU A 127 -14.91 -14.83 18.98
C GLU A 127 -13.92 -16.02 19.00
N ASP A 128 -13.49 -16.59 17.86
CA ASP A 128 -12.75 -17.87 17.86
C ASP A 128 -11.46 -17.90 17.00
N GLU A 129 -10.69 -16.80 16.96
CA GLU A 129 -9.32 -16.81 16.42
C GLU A 129 -8.23 -16.65 17.50
N ASP A 130 -7.26 -17.58 17.45
CA ASP A 130 -6.17 -17.81 18.39
C ASP A 130 -5.15 -16.65 18.42
N VAL A 131 -5.43 -15.64 19.25
CA VAL A 131 -4.58 -14.75 20.12
C VAL A 131 -3.24 -14.16 19.61
N ARG A 132 -2.65 -14.51 18.47
CA ARG A 132 -1.27 -14.08 18.15
C ARG A 132 -1.12 -12.87 17.21
N VAL A 133 -2.13 -12.53 16.41
CA VAL A 133 -2.24 -11.24 15.71
C VAL A 133 -3.73 -10.90 15.63
N SER A 134 -4.13 -9.70 16.04
CA SER A 134 -5.55 -9.31 15.98
C SER A 134 -6.04 -9.39 14.54
N PRO A 135 -7.07 -10.20 14.22
CA PRO A 135 -7.65 -10.29 12.87
C PRO A 135 -8.04 -8.92 12.30
N GLY A 136 -8.35 -7.97 13.19
CA GLY A 136 -8.62 -6.59 12.85
C GLY A 136 -7.46 -5.83 12.19
N ILE A 137 -6.19 -6.18 12.44
CA ILE A 137 -5.03 -5.50 11.83
C ILE A 137 -4.99 -5.73 10.32
N TYR A 138 -5.14 -6.98 9.88
CA TYR A 138 -5.14 -7.33 8.45
C TYR A 138 -6.38 -6.80 7.75
N ARG A 139 -7.54 -6.84 8.43
CA ARG A 139 -8.78 -6.22 7.95
C ARG A 139 -8.59 -4.72 7.73
N ASP A 140 -8.11 -4.01 8.74
CA ASP A 140 -7.93 -2.56 8.68
C ASP A 140 -6.88 -2.18 7.61
N ALA A 141 -5.81 -2.98 7.46
CA ALA A 141 -4.88 -2.81 6.36
C ALA A 141 -5.58 -2.99 5.00
N ALA A 142 -6.36 -4.06 4.81
CA ALA A 142 -7.15 -4.27 3.59
C ALA A 142 -8.12 -3.11 3.31
N TYR A 143 -8.74 -2.54 4.34
CA TYR A 143 -9.60 -1.37 4.19
C TYR A 143 -8.83 -0.15 3.70
N LEU A 144 -7.61 0.08 4.19
CA LEU A 144 -6.80 1.17 3.66
C LEU A 144 -6.47 0.98 2.16
N TYR A 145 -6.29 -0.26 1.69
CA TYR A 145 -6.17 -0.54 0.25
C TYR A 145 -7.42 -0.08 -0.51
N VAL A 146 -8.61 -0.47 -0.05
CA VAL A 146 -9.89 -0.08 -0.65
C VAL A 146 -10.06 1.44 -0.66
N LEU A 147 -9.79 2.09 0.47
CA LEU A 147 -9.96 3.54 0.63
C LEU A 147 -9.01 4.33 -0.27
N VAL A 148 -7.75 3.90 -0.40
CA VAL A 148 -6.80 4.49 -1.37
C VAL A 148 -7.28 4.27 -2.80
N SER A 149 -7.74 3.07 -3.13
CA SER A 149 -8.29 2.77 -4.46
C SER A 149 -9.50 3.65 -4.81
N SER A 150 -10.41 3.84 -3.85
CA SER A 150 -11.58 4.70 -3.97
C SER A 150 -11.18 6.17 -4.20
N LEU A 151 -10.26 6.70 -3.41
CA LEU A 151 -9.76 8.07 -3.57
C LEU A 151 -9.07 8.29 -4.93
N LEU A 152 -8.30 7.32 -5.41
CA LEU A 152 -7.71 7.37 -6.76
C LEU A 152 -8.78 7.32 -7.85
N MET A 153 -9.78 6.46 -7.69
CA MET A 153 -10.89 6.34 -8.64
C MET A 153 -11.66 7.66 -8.74
N ASP A 154 -11.92 8.34 -7.63
CA ASP A 154 -12.57 9.65 -7.62
C ASP A 154 -11.79 10.68 -8.44
N GLN A 155 -10.46 10.74 -8.29
CA GLN A 155 -9.62 11.66 -9.06
C GLN A 155 -9.61 11.36 -10.56
N ILE A 156 -9.55 10.08 -10.93
CA ILE A 156 -9.64 9.63 -12.33
C ILE A 156 -11.02 9.98 -12.91
N SER A 157 -12.07 9.83 -12.12
CA SER A 157 -13.45 10.10 -12.55
C SER A 157 -13.72 11.56 -12.88
N ILE A 158 -13.01 12.48 -12.23
CA ILE A 158 -13.17 13.93 -12.46
C ILE A 158 -12.62 14.34 -13.83
N GLY A 159 -11.67 13.59 -14.40
CA GLY A 159 -11.16 13.84 -15.75
C GLY A 159 -10.10 14.95 -15.87
N ASP A 160 -9.72 15.58 -14.75
CA ASP A 160 -8.73 16.68 -14.70
C ASP A 160 -7.60 16.35 -13.71
N TRP A 161 -6.92 15.23 -13.94
CA TRP A 161 -5.74 14.86 -13.15
C TRP A 161 -4.46 14.96 -13.98
N THR A 162 -3.39 15.36 -13.31
CA THR A 162 -2.06 15.40 -13.90
C THR A 162 -1.30 14.12 -13.56
N PRO A 163 -0.63 13.48 -14.53
CA PRO A 163 0.26 12.37 -14.25
C PRO A 163 1.30 12.75 -13.19
N GLY A 164 1.52 11.87 -12.21
CA GLY A 164 2.44 12.12 -11.11
C GLY A 164 1.87 11.64 -9.78
N VAL A 165 2.15 12.40 -8.71
CA VAL A 165 1.66 12.08 -7.38
C VAL A 165 0.14 12.31 -7.25
N PRO A 166 -0.60 11.51 -6.46
CA PRO A 166 -2.04 11.70 -6.23
C PRO A 166 -2.34 13.08 -5.66
N GLN A 167 -3.44 13.71 -6.08
CA GLN A 167 -3.81 15.03 -5.56
C GLN A 167 -4.37 14.95 -4.13
N VAL A 168 -4.45 16.10 -3.46
CA VAL A 168 -5.15 16.20 -2.16
C VAL A 168 -6.62 15.85 -2.35
N ALA A 169 -7.17 15.02 -1.47
CA ALA A 169 -8.59 14.68 -1.50
C ALA A 169 -9.44 15.73 -0.75
N PRO A 170 -10.73 15.88 -1.12
CA PRO A 170 -11.66 16.71 -0.36
C PRO A 170 -11.72 16.27 1.12
N ARG A 171 -11.56 17.21 2.05
CA ARG A 171 -11.54 16.90 3.51
C ARG A 171 -12.82 16.28 4.03
N ASP A 172 -13.92 16.51 3.33
CA ASP A 172 -15.24 15.97 3.65
C ASP A 172 -15.48 14.56 3.08
N SER A 173 -14.58 14.04 2.24
CA SER A 173 -14.57 12.66 1.73
C SER A 173 -14.77 11.66 2.86
N TRP A 174 -15.74 10.77 2.70
CA TRP A 174 -16.00 9.70 3.65
C TRP A 174 -14.83 8.72 3.70
N GLN A 175 -14.17 8.48 2.56
CA GLN A 175 -13.02 7.60 2.44
C GLN A 175 -11.87 8.10 3.30
N LEU A 176 -11.53 9.40 3.17
CA LEU A 176 -10.45 10.01 3.92
C LEU A 176 -10.74 10.01 5.43
N LYS A 177 -11.98 10.33 5.83
CA LYS A 177 -12.41 10.27 7.23
C LYS A 177 -12.29 8.86 7.81
N LYS A 178 -12.72 7.85 7.05
CA LYS A 178 -12.61 6.44 7.46
C LYS A 178 -11.15 5.99 7.58
N ALA A 179 -10.29 6.40 6.65
CA ALA A 179 -8.87 6.08 6.68
C ALA A 179 -8.19 6.70 7.91
N ILE A 180 -8.45 7.97 8.21
CA ILE A 180 -7.95 8.64 9.42
C ILE A 180 -8.47 7.95 10.69
N GLN A 181 -9.75 7.55 10.72
CA GLN A 181 -10.32 6.81 11.84
C GLN A 181 -9.57 5.50 12.09
N ILE A 182 -9.25 4.74 11.04
CA ILE A 182 -8.46 3.50 11.15
C ILE A 182 -7.08 3.80 11.72
N LEU A 183 -6.35 4.79 11.17
CA LEU A 183 -5.01 5.14 11.64
C LEU A 183 -4.99 5.60 13.09
N ARG A 184 -5.96 6.40 13.51
CA ARG A 184 -6.10 6.81 14.92
C ARG A 184 -6.41 5.61 15.82
N GLY A 185 -7.28 4.70 15.37
CA GLY A 185 -7.63 3.49 16.13
C GLY A 185 -6.46 2.51 16.30
N ARG A 186 -5.48 2.55 15.39
CA ARG A 186 -4.25 1.74 15.43
C ARG A 186 -3.04 2.50 15.96
N GLN A 187 -3.24 3.73 16.42
CA GLN A 187 -2.16 4.53 16.95
C GLN A 187 -1.56 3.84 18.18
N ASP A 188 -0.23 3.69 18.17
CA ASP A 188 0.53 3.05 19.24
C ASP A 188 0.30 1.52 19.42
N ASP A 189 -0.41 0.87 18.48
CA ASP A 189 -0.47 -0.60 18.39
C ASP A 189 0.85 -1.15 17.80
N PRO A 190 1.67 -1.88 18.58
CA PRO A 190 2.97 -2.34 18.10
C PRO A 190 2.87 -3.41 17.02
N ASP A 191 1.77 -4.15 16.95
CA ASP A 191 1.57 -5.19 15.93
C ASP A 191 1.11 -4.57 14.60
N TRP A 192 0.39 -3.45 14.65
CA TRP A 192 0.11 -2.63 13.46
C TRP A 192 1.40 -2.17 12.77
N SER A 193 2.36 -1.65 13.53
CA SER A 193 3.65 -1.19 12.97
C SER A 193 4.50 -2.34 12.41
N LYS A 194 4.29 -3.59 12.84
CA LYS A 194 4.95 -4.80 12.28
C LYS A 194 4.26 -5.30 11.02
N CYS A 195 2.98 -4.97 10.82
CA CYS A 195 2.20 -5.45 9.69
C CYS A 195 2.66 -4.79 8.38
N PHE A 196 3.56 -5.45 7.64
CA PHE A 196 4.15 -4.91 6.41
C PHE A 196 3.12 -4.59 5.31
N ILE A 197 1.97 -5.25 5.32
CA ILE A 197 0.86 -5.04 4.37
C ILE A 197 0.37 -3.59 4.46
N GLY A 198 0.33 -3.01 5.66
CA GLY A 198 -0.08 -1.62 5.84
C GLY A 198 0.89 -0.59 5.24
N ASN A 199 2.13 -0.97 4.86
CA ASN A 199 3.14 -0.01 4.44
C ASN A 199 2.71 0.80 3.19
N TRP A 200 2.28 0.12 2.13
CA TRP A 200 1.92 0.79 0.88
C TRP A 200 0.66 1.69 0.98
N PRO A 201 -0.46 1.24 1.57
CA PRO A 201 -1.67 2.06 1.58
C PRO A 201 -1.55 3.26 2.53
N ILE A 202 -0.81 3.16 3.63
CA ILE A 202 -0.55 4.31 4.52
C ILE A 202 0.34 5.33 3.82
N TYR A 203 1.33 4.84 3.07
CA TYR A 203 2.18 5.68 2.23
C TYR A 203 1.35 6.43 1.20
N SER A 204 0.52 5.71 0.44
CA SER A 204 -0.36 6.31 -0.56
C SER A 204 -1.37 7.27 0.06
N LEU A 205 -1.89 6.97 1.26
CA LEU A 205 -2.81 7.85 1.98
C LEU A 205 -2.21 9.23 2.24
N GLY A 206 -0.90 9.30 2.51
CA GLY A 206 -0.18 10.55 2.78
C GLY A 206 -0.31 11.60 1.67
N PHE A 207 -0.52 11.18 0.41
CA PHE A 207 -0.71 12.09 -0.72
C PHE A 207 -2.10 12.72 -0.76
N PHE A 208 -3.11 12.15 -0.11
CA PHE A 208 -4.46 12.70 -0.11
C PHE A 208 -4.68 13.74 1.00
N LEU A 209 -3.68 13.97 1.86
CA LEU A 209 -3.75 14.84 3.03
C LEU A 209 -3.11 16.21 2.75
N ASP A 210 -3.72 17.26 3.28
CA ASP A 210 -3.18 18.63 3.29
C ASP A 210 -3.19 19.28 4.68
N ASP A 211 -3.89 18.68 5.64
CA ASP A 211 -3.98 19.20 6.99
C ASP A 211 -2.78 18.72 7.85
N PRO A 212 -2.26 19.58 8.74
CA PRO A 212 -1.10 19.23 9.55
C PRO A 212 -1.29 18.01 10.46
N GLU A 213 -2.51 17.77 10.94
CA GLU A 213 -2.78 16.69 11.89
C GLU A 213 -2.75 15.32 11.19
N GLY A 214 -3.40 15.20 10.04
CA GLY A 214 -3.37 14.02 9.19
C GLY A 214 -1.96 13.72 8.69
N ILE A 215 -1.24 14.75 8.24
CA ILE A 215 0.16 14.61 7.80
C ILE A 215 1.03 14.07 8.95
N GLU A 216 0.91 14.63 10.15
CA GLU A 216 1.67 14.17 11.31
C GLU A 216 1.30 12.74 11.72
N LEU A 217 0.02 12.36 11.60
CA LEU A 217 -0.44 11.00 11.85
C LEU A 217 0.27 9.99 10.94
N VAL A 218 0.29 10.24 9.63
CA VAL A 218 1.00 9.38 8.64
C VAL A 218 2.51 9.41 8.87
N ARG A 219 3.09 10.58 9.16
CA ARG A 219 4.52 10.73 9.45
C ARG A 219 4.95 9.88 10.65
N LYS A 220 4.21 9.96 11.76
CA LYS A 220 4.48 9.20 12.99
C LYS A 220 4.34 7.70 12.73
N ASP A 221 3.28 7.27 12.04
CA ASP A 221 3.05 5.85 11.72
C ASP A 221 4.21 5.28 10.89
N MET A 222 4.64 6.00 9.85
CA MET A 222 5.77 5.61 9.02
C MET A 222 7.11 5.56 9.79
N GLN A 223 7.32 6.50 10.71
CA GLN A 223 8.50 6.48 11.58
C GLN A 223 8.48 5.26 12.50
N GLN A 224 7.34 4.95 13.13
CA GLN A 224 7.19 3.78 13.99
C GLN A 224 7.46 2.47 13.22
N ARG A 225 6.90 2.33 12.02
CA ARG A 225 7.17 1.18 11.13
C ARG A 225 8.66 1.05 10.80
N TRP A 226 9.32 2.16 10.47
CA TRP A 226 10.77 2.13 10.23
C TRP A 226 11.55 1.68 11.46
N ASP A 227 11.19 2.16 12.65
CA ASP A 227 11.89 1.83 13.87
C ASP A 227 11.75 0.37 14.29
N VAL A 228 10.61 -0.25 13.97
CA VAL A 228 10.33 -1.66 14.29
C VAL A 228 10.90 -2.61 13.25
N VAL A 229 10.65 -2.36 11.96
CA VAL A 229 10.94 -3.36 10.89
C VAL A 229 12.28 -3.11 10.19
N ARG A 230 12.82 -1.88 10.25
CA ARG A 230 14.08 -1.46 9.58
C ARG A 230 14.13 -1.82 8.09
N PHE A 231 12.97 -1.87 7.44
CA PHE A 231 12.85 -2.19 6.03
C PHE A 231 13.03 -0.94 5.16
N SER A 232 14.00 -0.97 4.25
CA SER A 232 14.45 0.22 3.49
C SER A 232 13.35 0.86 2.62
N GLN A 233 12.33 0.10 2.20
CA GLN A 233 11.19 0.62 1.46
C GLN A 233 10.40 1.67 2.26
N ILE A 234 10.24 1.48 3.57
CA ILE A 234 9.53 2.44 4.44
C ILE A 234 10.25 3.79 4.41
N MET A 235 11.58 3.76 4.47
CA MET A 235 12.38 4.97 4.37
C MET A 235 12.16 5.66 3.01
N ARG A 236 12.13 4.91 1.91
CA ARG A 236 11.86 5.47 0.57
C ARG A 236 10.50 6.15 0.50
N PHE A 237 9.45 5.49 0.99
CA PHE A 237 8.10 6.04 1.10
C PHE A 237 8.05 7.33 1.91
N ARG A 238 8.77 7.38 3.04
CA ARG A 238 8.86 8.59 3.86
C ARG A 238 9.52 9.74 3.13
N LYS A 239 10.65 9.51 2.46
CA LYS A 239 11.35 10.57 1.71
C LYS A 239 10.46 11.15 0.62
N ASP A 240 9.71 10.31 -0.08
CA ASP A 240 8.81 10.75 -1.12
C ASP A 240 7.64 11.59 -0.56
N LEU A 241 7.03 11.15 0.55
CA LEU A 241 6.00 11.93 1.23
C LEU A 241 6.51 13.29 1.72
N GLU A 242 7.66 13.34 2.41
CA GLU A 242 8.21 14.61 2.91
C GLU A 242 8.58 15.57 1.77
N ALA A 243 9.13 15.05 0.66
CA ALA A 243 9.41 15.86 -0.53
C ALA A 243 8.12 16.43 -1.13
N THR A 244 7.06 15.63 -1.20
CA THR A 244 5.77 16.04 -1.74
C THR A 244 5.06 17.05 -0.84
N TRP A 245 5.02 16.82 0.47
CA TRP A 245 4.46 17.77 1.44
C TRP A 245 5.24 19.10 1.43
N ALA A 246 6.57 19.04 1.30
CA ALA A 246 7.39 20.24 1.13
C ALA A 246 7.04 21.02 -0.14
N ALA A 247 6.90 20.33 -1.28
CA ALA A 247 6.52 20.96 -2.54
C ALA A 247 5.11 21.59 -2.51
N ARG A 248 4.20 21.04 -1.70
CA ARG A 248 2.84 21.57 -1.51
C ARG A 248 2.74 22.70 -0.49
N GLY A 249 3.84 23.06 0.18
CA GLY A 249 3.83 24.07 1.24
C GLY A 249 3.10 23.64 2.51
N THR A 250 2.88 22.33 2.71
CA THR A 250 2.21 21.80 3.90
C THR A 250 3.16 21.55 5.08
N VAL A 251 4.39 22.08 5.01
CA VAL A 251 5.39 21.95 6.07
C VAL A 251 4.92 22.73 7.31
N THR A 252 4.41 21.99 8.29
CA THR A 252 4.44 22.44 9.68
C THR A 252 5.89 22.51 10.15
N SER A 253 6.20 23.54 10.94
CA SER A 253 7.50 23.80 11.57
C SER A 253 8.06 22.57 12.29
N ALA A 254 8.80 21.74 11.56
CA ALA A 254 9.70 20.71 12.06
C ALA A 254 10.95 20.67 11.16
N SER A 255 11.48 21.86 10.87
CA SER A 255 12.79 22.06 10.24
C SER A 255 13.94 21.72 11.20
N ILE A 256 13.93 20.52 11.79
CA ILE A 256 15.03 20.03 12.64
C ILE A 256 15.82 18.90 11.95
N TRP A 257 15.36 18.34 10.83
CA TRP A 257 16.12 17.30 10.13
C TRP A 257 17.17 17.81 9.12
N ALA A 258 17.62 19.06 9.26
CA ALA A 258 18.80 19.56 8.56
C ALA A 258 20.12 19.07 9.19
N GLU A 259 20.09 18.49 10.39
CA GLU A 259 21.32 18.08 11.10
C GLU A 259 21.75 16.63 10.87
N SER A 260 20.88 15.75 10.32
CA SER A 260 21.24 14.34 10.12
C SER A 260 21.90 14.05 8.77
N LEU A 261 21.68 14.90 7.75
CA LEU A 261 22.34 14.75 6.43
C LEU A 261 23.75 15.35 6.40
N THR A 262 23.99 16.41 7.19
CA THR A 262 25.33 17.01 7.37
C THR A 262 26.26 16.09 8.16
N LEU A 263 25.74 15.32 9.12
CA LEU A 263 26.53 14.38 9.92
C LEU A 263 26.97 13.12 9.13
N ILE A 264 26.23 12.70 8.11
CA ILE A 264 26.64 11.58 7.24
C ILE A 264 27.66 12.08 6.19
N GLN A 265 27.44 13.25 5.58
CA GLN A 265 28.40 13.83 4.63
C GLN A 265 29.72 14.27 5.30
N ALA A 266 29.69 14.74 6.55
CA ALA A 266 30.90 15.09 7.29
C ALA A 266 31.71 13.86 7.71
N LYS A 267 31.05 12.70 7.91
CA LYS A 267 31.73 11.46 8.29
C LYS A 267 32.46 10.82 7.10
N ASP A 268 31.86 10.87 5.91
CA ASP A 268 32.50 10.38 4.68
C ASP A 268 33.70 11.24 4.28
N GLN A 269 33.62 12.57 4.43
CA GLN A 269 34.78 13.44 4.18
C GLN A 269 35.90 13.27 5.21
N ALA A 270 35.60 12.95 6.47
CA ALA A 270 36.64 12.76 7.50
C ALA A 270 37.48 11.48 7.29
N THR A 271 36.92 10.46 6.65
CA THR A 271 37.65 9.22 6.30
C THR A 271 38.65 9.42 5.16
N ASP A 272 38.37 10.29 4.19
CA ASP A 272 39.27 10.53 3.05
C ASP A 272 40.55 11.31 3.41
N TRP A 273 40.58 12.03 4.54
CA TRP A 273 41.78 12.76 4.98
C TRP A 273 42.78 11.90 5.76
N ILE A 274 42.35 10.76 6.32
CA ILE A 274 43.22 9.88 7.13
C ILE A 274 44.06 8.95 6.24
N ASP A 275 43.56 8.60 5.05
CA ASP A 275 44.29 7.75 4.09
C ASP A 275 45.29 8.54 3.20
N ALA A 276 45.29 9.87 3.25
CA ALA A 276 46.19 10.73 2.48
C ALA A 276 47.48 11.14 3.24
N LEU A 277 47.69 10.66 4.47
CA LEU A 277 48.87 10.97 5.30
C LEU A 277 49.59 9.72 5.86
N GLY A 278 49.41 8.54 5.24
CA GLY A 278 50.14 7.31 5.53
C GLY A 278 51.18 6.97 4.46
#